data_AF-W0FVA4-F1
#
_entry.id   AF-W0FVA4-F1
#
_cell.length_a   1.000
_cell.length_b   1.000
_cell.length_c   1.000
_cell.angle_alpha   90.00
_cell.angle_beta   90.00
_cell.angle_gamma   90.00
#
_symmetry.space_group_name_H-M   'P 1'
#
loop_
_entity.id
_entity.type
_entity.pdbx_description
1 polymer ?
#
loop_
_entity_poly.entity_id
_entity_poly.type
_entity_poly.pdbx_seq_one_letter_code
_entity_poly.pdbx_strand_id
1 'polypeptide(L)'
;MRRKMPYPALNSQQDTLMAYTTFSQTKNDQLKEPMFFGQPVNVARYDQQKYDIFEKLIEKQLSFFWRPEEVDVSRDRIDYQALPEHEKHIFISNLKYQTLLDSIQGRSPNVALLPLISIPELETWVETWAFSETIHSRSYTHIIRNIVNDPSVVFDDIVTNEQIQKRAEGISSYYDELIEMTSYWHLLGEGTHTVNGKTVTVSLRELKKKLYLCLMSVNALEAIRFYVSFACSFAFAERELMEGN
;
A
#
# COMPACT_ATOMS: atom_id res chain seq x y z
N MET A 1 -37.44 34.24 -7.36
CA MET A 1 -36.77 33.89 -8.63
C MET A 1 -35.26 33.91 -8.43
N ARG A 2 -34.61 32.75 -8.25
CA ARG A 2 -33.14 32.67 -8.18
C ARG A 2 -32.59 32.57 -9.61
N ARG A 3 -31.81 33.58 -10.04
CA ARG A 3 -31.07 33.55 -11.31
C ARG A 3 -30.06 32.41 -11.28
N LYS A 4 -30.22 31.41 -12.15
CA LYS A 4 -29.14 30.47 -12.48
C LYS A 4 -28.09 31.26 -13.29
N MET A 5 -26.87 31.36 -12.78
CA MET A 5 -25.73 31.76 -13.61
C MET A 5 -25.44 30.62 -14.60
N PRO A 6 -25.26 30.90 -15.90
CA PRO A 6 -24.87 29.87 -16.84
C PRO A 6 -23.40 29.51 -16.61
N TYR A 7 -23.13 28.21 -16.42
CA TYR A 7 -21.78 27.69 -16.58
C TYR A 7 -21.33 27.95 -18.04
N PRO A 8 -20.07 28.37 -18.27
CA PRO A 8 -19.58 28.54 -19.62
C PRO A 8 -19.57 27.19 -20.35
N ALA A 9 -20.08 27.17 -21.57
CA ALA A 9 -20.02 26.02 -22.44
C ALA A 9 -18.56 25.70 -22.76
N LEU A 10 -18.12 24.48 -22.41
CA LEU A 10 -16.81 23.95 -22.77
C LEU A 10 -16.75 23.80 -24.30
N ASN A 11 -15.76 24.45 -24.91
CA ASN A 11 -15.46 24.39 -26.33
C ASN A 11 -15.07 22.95 -26.70
N SER A 12 -15.65 22.41 -27.77
CA SER A 12 -15.63 20.98 -28.13
C SER A 12 -14.32 20.47 -28.75
N GLN A 13 -13.18 21.14 -28.55
CA GLN A 13 -11.87 20.73 -29.07
C GLN A 13 -10.71 21.17 -28.16
N GLN A 14 -10.82 20.94 -26.86
CA GLN A 14 -9.70 21.02 -25.92
C GLN A 14 -9.61 19.69 -25.20
N ASP A 15 -8.43 19.06 -25.27
CA ASP A 15 -8.08 17.81 -24.58
C ASP A 15 -8.76 17.78 -23.21
N THR A 16 -9.68 16.82 -23.05
CA THR A 16 -10.43 16.64 -21.81
C THR A 16 -9.44 16.50 -20.67
N LEU A 17 -9.41 17.50 -19.79
CA LEU A 17 -8.71 17.48 -18.52
C LEU A 17 -8.98 16.11 -17.87
N MET A 18 -7.97 15.25 -17.76
CA MET A 18 -8.07 13.91 -17.14
C MET A 18 -8.11 14.08 -15.61
N ALA A 19 -9.15 14.77 -15.12
CA ALA A 19 -9.45 14.83 -13.72
C ALA A 19 -9.91 13.45 -13.26
N TYR A 20 -9.35 12.97 -12.15
CA TYR A 20 -9.83 11.77 -11.50
C TYR A 20 -11.35 11.86 -11.22
N THR A 21 -12.07 10.78 -11.47
CA THR A 21 -13.49 10.65 -11.17
C THR A 21 -13.73 9.29 -10.54
N THR A 22 -14.55 9.24 -9.49
CA THR A 22 -14.97 7.98 -8.86
C THR A 22 -15.97 7.20 -9.70
N PHE A 23 -16.54 7.83 -10.74
CA PHE A 23 -17.42 7.15 -11.69
C PHE A 23 -17.35 7.83 -13.06
N SER A 24 -16.63 7.21 -14.00
CA SER A 24 -16.54 7.68 -15.38
C SER A 24 -17.84 7.37 -16.15
N GLN A 25 -18.52 8.40 -16.66
CA GLN A 25 -19.80 8.24 -17.37
C GLN A 25 -19.65 7.73 -18.81
N THR A 26 -18.43 7.74 -19.34
CA THR A 26 -18.13 7.19 -20.67
C THR A 26 -18.20 5.68 -20.63
N LYS A 27 -19.06 5.09 -21.46
CA LYS A 27 -19.06 3.64 -21.67
C LYS A 27 -17.79 3.24 -22.42
N ASN A 28 -16.92 2.46 -21.78
CA ASN A 28 -15.69 1.93 -22.35
C ASN A 28 -15.67 0.39 -22.34
N ASP A 29 -14.68 -0.21 -23.02
CA ASP A 29 -14.42 -1.64 -23.01
C ASP A 29 -13.25 -1.92 -22.07
N GLN A 30 -13.55 -2.35 -20.84
CA GLN A 30 -12.57 -2.60 -19.78
C GLN A 30 -11.52 -3.64 -20.16
N LEU A 31 -11.83 -4.58 -21.08
CA LEU A 31 -10.86 -5.57 -21.57
C LEU A 31 -9.76 -4.94 -22.45
N LYS A 32 -9.97 -3.70 -22.93
CA LYS A 32 -9.03 -2.99 -23.79
C LYS A 32 -8.26 -1.89 -23.06
N GLU A 33 -8.73 -1.40 -21.92
CA GLU A 33 -8.01 -0.42 -21.09
C GLU A 33 -6.64 -0.95 -20.61
N PRO A 34 -5.61 -0.10 -20.51
CA PRO A 34 -4.36 -0.49 -19.86
C PRO A 34 -4.60 -0.78 -18.36
N MET A 35 -3.64 -1.43 -17.68
CA MET A 35 -3.72 -1.60 -16.22
C MET A 35 -3.80 -0.24 -15.49
N PHE A 36 -3.00 0.71 -15.97
CA PHE A 36 -2.88 2.05 -15.39
C PHE A 36 -2.98 3.13 -16.46
N PHE A 37 -3.40 4.33 -16.04
CA PHE A 37 -3.49 5.55 -16.84
C PHE A 37 -4.50 5.50 -18.00
N GLY A 38 -5.44 4.56 -17.96
CA GLY A 38 -6.62 4.54 -18.86
C GLY A 38 -7.77 5.35 -18.27
N GLN A 39 -8.98 5.04 -18.71
CA GLN A 39 -10.19 5.61 -18.11
C GLN A 39 -10.37 5.08 -16.67
N PRO A 40 -10.61 5.93 -15.64
CA PRO A 40 -10.92 5.45 -14.29
C PRO A 40 -12.08 4.46 -14.30
N VAL A 41 -11.96 3.40 -13.50
CA VAL A 41 -12.97 2.34 -13.42
C VAL A 41 -14.33 2.96 -13.02
N ASN A 42 -15.40 2.45 -13.63
CA ASN A 42 -16.78 2.84 -13.32
C ASN A 42 -17.56 1.69 -12.69
N VAL A 43 -17.84 0.64 -13.45
CA VAL A 43 -18.53 -0.56 -12.97
C VAL A 43 -17.48 -1.55 -12.49
N ALA A 44 -17.52 -1.86 -11.19
CA ALA A 44 -16.81 -3.01 -10.63
C ALA A 44 -17.56 -4.29 -10.99
N ARG A 45 -16.98 -5.10 -11.89
CA ARG A 45 -17.53 -6.37 -12.38
C ARG A 45 -16.43 -7.42 -12.44
N TYR A 46 -16.80 -8.67 -12.24
CA TYR A 46 -15.86 -9.79 -12.05
C TYR A 46 -16.22 -11.03 -12.89
N ASP A 47 -17.14 -10.89 -13.85
CA ASP A 47 -17.54 -11.97 -14.76
C ASP A 47 -16.54 -12.19 -15.91
N GLN A 48 -15.63 -11.24 -16.12
CA GLN A 48 -14.58 -11.27 -17.14
C GLN A 48 -13.39 -10.41 -16.68
N GLN A 49 -12.19 -10.76 -17.11
CA GLN A 49 -10.95 -10.05 -16.79
C GLN A 49 -10.12 -9.83 -18.04
N LYS A 50 -9.43 -8.69 -18.12
CA LYS A 50 -8.33 -8.52 -19.05
C LYS A 50 -7.14 -9.39 -18.63
N TYR A 51 -6.87 -9.44 -17.32
CA TYR A 51 -5.82 -10.27 -16.73
C TYR A 51 -6.38 -11.10 -15.58
N ASP A 52 -6.65 -12.38 -15.85
CA ASP A 52 -7.28 -13.31 -14.89
C ASP A 52 -6.47 -13.55 -13.59
N ILE A 53 -5.18 -13.20 -13.59
CA ILE A 53 -4.30 -13.38 -12.43
C ILE A 53 -4.76 -12.56 -11.23
N PHE A 54 -5.30 -11.36 -11.45
CA PHE A 54 -5.76 -10.51 -10.34
C PHE A 54 -7.02 -11.09 -9.70
N GLU A 55 -7.95 -11.65 -10.48
CA GLU A 55 -9.10 -12.38 -9.94
C GLU A 55 -8.66 -13.61 -9.14
N LYS A 56 -7.74 -14.41 -9.68
CA LYS A 56 -7.17 -15.57 -8.97
C LYS A 56 -6.52 -15.17 -7.64
N LEU A 57 -5.83 -14.04 -7.60
CA LEU A 57 -5.22 -13.50 -6.39
C LEU A 57 -6.28 -13.02 -5.38
N ILE A 58 -7.34 -12.33 -5.85
CA ILE A 58 -8.47 -11.94 -5.01
C ILE A 58 -9.11 -13.18 -4.37
N GLU A 59 -9.53 -14.15 -5.17
CA GLU A 59 -10.14 -15.39 -4.68
C GLU A 59 -9.23 -16.10 -3.67
N LYS A 60 -7.93 -16.17 -3.98
CA LYS A 60 -6.95 -16.82 -3.11
C LYS A 60 -6.78 -16.08 -1.78
N GLN A 61 -6.65 -14.76 -1.82
CA GLN A 61 -6.48 -13.93 -0.62
C GLN A 61 -7.72 -13.98 0.28
N LEU A 62 -8.92 -13.97 -0.31
CA LEU A 62 -10.18 -14.15 0.42
C LEU A 62 -10.27 -15.55 1.03
N SER A 63 -9.82 -16.59 0.31
CA SER A 63 -9.78 -17.96 0.84
C SER A 63 -8.82 -18.13 2.03
N PHE A 64 -7.87 -17.21 2.16
CA PHE A 64 -6.89 -17.16 3.24
C PHE A 64 -7.28 -16.23 4.39
N PHE A 65 -8.50 -15.68 4.39
CA PHE A 65 -8.92 -14.82 5.50
C PHE A 65 -8.72 -15.52 6.86
N TRP A 66 -8.00 -14.83 7.73
CA TRP A 66 -7.66 -15.28 9.08
C TRP A 66 -7.79 -14.11 10.05
N ARG A 67 -7.92 -14.41 11.34
CA ARG A 67 -8.01 -13.38 12.38
C ARG A 67 -6.87 -13.58 13.39
N PRO A 68 -6.09 -12.54 13.72
CA PRO A 68 -4.95 -12.72 14.62
C PRO A 68 -5.33 -13.25 15.99
N GLU A 69 -6.52 -12.89 16.47
CA GLU A 69 -7.01 -13.29 17.78
C GLU A 69 -7.37 -14.79 17.86
N GLU A 70 -7.36 -15.51 16.73
CA GLU A 70 -7.55 -16.97 16.67
C GLU A 70 -6.26 -17.77 16.91
N VAL A 71 -5.10 -17.08 16.90
CA VAL A 71 -3.79 -17.68 17.23
C VAL A 71 -3.46 -17.44 18.70
N ASP A 72 -3.17 -18.52 19.42
CA ASP A 72 -2.75 -18.46 20.82
C ASP A 72 -1.28 -18.01 20.93
N VAL A 73 -1.06 -16.87 21.57
CA VAL A 73 0.25 -16.26 21.84
C VAL A 73 0.53 -16.16 23.35
N SER A 74 -0.18 -16.93 24.17
CA SER A 74 -0.11 -16.82 25.64
C SER A 74 1.25 -17.24 26.20
N ARG A 75 1.93 -18.21 25.57
CA ARG A 75 3.25 -18.69 25.97
C ARG A 75 4.40 -17.75 25.59
N ASP A 76 4.24 -16.99 24.51
CA ASP A 76 5.26 -16.07 23.98
C ASP A 76 5.74 -15.05 25.01
N ARG A 77 4.90 -14.66 25.97
CA ARG A 77 5.33 -13.79 27.08
C ARG A 77 6.43 -14.43 27.91
N ILE A 78 6.25 -15.71 28.26
CA ILE A 78 7.18 -16.44 29.12
C ILE A 78 8.49 -16.64 28.36
N ASP A 79 8.38 -17.06 27.10
CA ASP A 79 9.52 -17.24 26.21
C ASP A 79 10.31 -15.93 26.06
N TYR A 80 9.63 -14.84 25.69
CA TYR A 80 10.25 -13.53 25.50
C TYR A 80 10.95 -13.05 26.76
N GLN A 81 10.37 -13.23 27.96
CA GLN A 81 11.02 -12.82 29.21
C GLN A 81 12.25 -13.67 29.54
N ALA A 82 12.23 -14.96 29.19
CA ALA A 82 13.34 -15.89 29.39
C ALA A 82 14.50 -15.69 28.40
N LEU A 83 14.25 -15.04 27.26
CA LEU A 83 15.30 -14.76 26.27
C LEU A 83 16.47 -13.95 26.87
N PRO A 84 17.73 -14.28 26.51
CA PRO A 84 18.86 -13.39 26.71
C PRO A 84 18.60 -12.00 26.11
N GLU A 85 19.18 -10.95 26.71
CA GLU A 85 18.89 -9.57 26.32
C GLU A 85 19.17 -9.28 24.83
N HIS A 86 20.24 -9.86 24.28
CA HIS A 86 20.56 -9.72 22.87
C HIS A 86 19.57 -10.44 21.95
N GLU A 87 18.96 -11.55 22.41
CA GLU A 87 17.90 -12.24 21.67
C GLU A 87 16.58 -11.47 21.73
N LYS A 88 16.24 -10.87 22.88
CA LYS A 88 15.13 -9.91 22.98
C LYS A 88 15.28 -8.77 21.99
N HIS A 89 16.49 -8.20 21.91
CA HIS A 89 16.82 -7.16 20.94
C HIS A 89 16.58 -7.64 19.50
N ILE A 90 17.11 -8.80 19.11
CA ILE A 90 16.91 -9.36 17.77
C ILE A 90 15.41 -9.51 17.46
N PHE A 91 14.66 -10.17 18.35
CA PHE A 91 13.24 -10.42 18.16
C PHE A 91 12.44 -9.12 18.04
N ILE A 92 12.57 -8.21 19.02
CA ILE A 92 11.76 -7.00 19.07
C ILE A 92 12.13 -6.01 17.97
N SER A 93 13.41 -5.93 17.57
CA SER A 93 13.82 -5.09 16.44
C SER A 93 13.30 -5.63 15.11
N ASN A 94 13.23 -6.95 14.94
CA ASN A 94 12.61 -7.56 13.76
C ASN A 94 11.10 -7.27 13.71
N LEU A 95 10.40 -7.46 14.83
CA LEU A 95 8.96 -7.23 14.94
C LEU A 95 8.58 -5.75 14.71
N LYS A 96 9.37 -4.82 15.24
CA LYS A 96 9.24 -3.38 14.97
C LYS A 96 9.39 -3.08 13.48
N TYR A 97 10.34 -3.72 12.81
CA TYR A 97 10.56 -3.53 11.37
C TYR A 97 9.40 -4.09 10.54
N GLN A 98 8.89 -5.27 10.85
CA GLN A 98 7.68 -5.82 10.21
C GLN A 98 6.47 -4.90 10.40
N THR A 99 6.26 -4.41 11.62
CA THR A 99 5.17 -3.47 11.96
C THR A 99 5.26 -2.18 11.16
N LEU A 100 6.47 -1.63 10.97
CA LEU A 100 6.69 -0.47 10.11
C LEU A 100 6.26 -0.74 8.66
N LEU A 101 6.72 -1.86 8.10
CA LEU A 101 6.49 -2.18 6.69
C LEU A 101 5.00 -2.33 6.39
N ASP A 102 4.25 -3.07 7.20
CA ASP A 102 2.80 -3.23 6.98
C ASP A 102 1.99 -2.01 7.40
N SER A 103 2.52 -1.16 8.27
CA SER A 103 1.94 0.17 8.46
C SER A 103 1.95 0.96 7.16
N ILE A 104 3.03 0.85 6.36
CA ILE A 104 3.11 1.47 5.02
C ILE A 104 2.21 0.69 4.03
N GLN A 105 2.32 -0.63 3.95
CA GLN A 105 1.55 -1.44 2.98
C GLN A 105 0.03 -1.44 3.23
N GLY A 106 -0.43 -1.24 4.47
CA GLY A 106 -1.85 -1.12 4.77
C GLY A 106 -2.53 0.13 4.20
N ARG A 107 -1.76 1.15 3.80
CA ARG A 107 -2.32 2.40 3.22
C ARG A 107 -1.82 2.71 1.81
N SER A 108 -0.55 2.47 1.55
CA SER A 108 0.13 3.05 0.39
C SER A 108 -0.33 2.48 -0.95
N PRO A 109 -0.60 1.17 -1.11
CA PRO A 109 -1.20 0.63 -2.33
C PRO A 109 -2.50 1.35 -2.69
N ASN A 110 -3.40 1.55 -1.71
CA ASN A 110 -4.66 2.25 -1.95
C ASN A 110 -4.46 3.70 -2.38
N VAL A 111 -3.68 4.46 -1.60
CA VAL A 111 -3.50 5.91 -1.85
C VAL A 111 -2.73 6.17 -3.14
N ALA A 112 -1.74 5.34 -3.47
CA ALA A 112 -0.85 5.59 -4.60
C ALA A 112 -1.34 4.97 -5.92
N LEU A 113 -2.04 3.82 -5.88
CA LEU A 113 -2.35 3.06 -7.09
C LEU A 113 -3.80 3.22 -7.55
N LEU A 114 -4.78 3.25 -6.64
CA LEU A 114 -6.21 3.38 -7.03
C LEU A 114 -6.49 4.58 -7.93
N PRO A 115 -5.89 5.78 -7.71
CA PRO A 115 -6.13 6.91 -8.60
C PRO A 115 -5.63 6.69 -10.03
N LEU A 116 -4.78 5.69 -10.27
CA LEU A 116 -4.13 5.42 -11.54
C LEU A 116 -4.69 4.19 -12.27
N ILE A 117 -5.46 3.33 -11.61
CA ILE A 117 -5.94 2.06 -12.17
C ILE A 117 -7.10 2.28 -13.13
N SER A 118 -7.15 1.46 -14.19
CA SER A 118 -8.18 1.55 -15.24
C SER A 118 -8.83 0.22 -15.63
N ILE A 119 -8.60 -0.86 -14.87
CA ILE A 119 -9.29 -2.14 -15.03
C ILE A 119 -9.82 -2.64 -13.67
N PRO A 120 -11.04 -3.22 -13.61
CA PRO A 120 -11.72 -3.53 -12.35
C PRO A 120 -11.02 -4.62 -11.54
N GLU A 121 -10.48 -5.67 -12.17
CA GLU A 121 -9.84 -6.77 -11.46
C GLU A 121 -8.56 -6.34 -10.72
N LEU A 122 -7.84 -5.34 -11.24
CA LEU A 122 -6.65 -4.80 -10.58
C LEU A 122 -7.02 -3.85 -9.44
N GLU A 123 -8.07 -3.04 -9.63
CA GLU A 123 -8.57 -2.10 -8.62
C GLU A 123 -8.94 -2.85 -7.35
N THR A 124 -9.79 -3.87 -7.50
CA THR A 124 -10.24 -4.70 -6.38
C THR A 124 -9.12 -5.55 -5.79
N TRP A 125 -8.15 -5.99 -6.59
CA TRP A 125 -6.97 -6.69 -6.07
C TRP A 125 -6.17 -5.78 -5.14
N VAL A 126 -5.91 -4.53 -5.53
CA VAL A 126 -5.16 -3.58 -4.69
C VAL A 126 -5.88 -3.30 -3.37
N GLU A 127 -7.21 -3.15 -3.39
CA GLU A 127 -8.00 -2.97 -2.17
C GLU A 127 -7.96 -4.22 -1.27
N THR A 128 -8.08 -5.40 -1.86
CA THR A 128 -8.04 -6.69 -1.14
C THR A 128 -6.68 -6.93 -0.52
N TRP A 129 -5.61 -6.63 -1.25
CA TRP A 129 -4.24 -6.68 -0.77
C TRP A 129 -4.03 -5.71 0.39
N ALA A 130 -4.32 -4.42 0.22
CA ALA A 130 -4.17 -3.43 1.28
C ALA A 130 -5.00 -3.80 2.53
N PHE A 131 -6.20 -4.37 2.35
CA PHE A 131 -6.99 -4.90 3.46
C PHE A 131 -6.24 -6.02 4.21
N SER A 132 -5.67 -7.01 3.51
CA SER A 132 -4.89 -8.07 4.19
C SER A 132 -3.70 -7.53 4.98
N GLU A 133 -3.05 -6.45 4.51
CA GLU A 133 -1.94 -5.81 5.24
C GLU A 133 -2.39 -5.15 6.54
N THR A 134 -3.65 -4.69 6.60
CA THR A 134 -4.22 -4.23 7.88
C THR A 134 -4.40 -5.38 8.87
N ILE A 135 -4.68 -6.60 8.39
CA ILE A 135 -4.76 -7.79 9.25
C ILE A 135 -3.38 -8.16 9.78
N HIS A 136 -2.33 -8.06 8.97
CA HIS A 136 -0.94 -8.22 9.42
C HIS A 136 -0.58 -7.18 10.49
N SER A 137 -0.90 -5.91 10.27
CA SER A 137 -0.68 -4.85 11.26
C SER A 137 -1.41 -5.11 12.59
N ARG A 138 -2.63 -5.66 12.53
CA ARG A 138 -3.39 -6.08 13.72
C ARG A 138 -2.74 -7.27 14.41
N SER A 139 -2.12 -8.20 13.68
CA SER A 139 -1.43 -9.33 14.30
C SER A 139 -0.19 -8.90 15.08
N TYR A 140 0.59 -7.95 14.58
CA TYR A 140 1.70 -7.41 15.36
C TYR A 140 1.23 -6.73 16.64
N THR A 141 0.10 -6.01 16.59
CA THR A 141 -0.51 -5.46 17.81
C THR A 141 -0.90 -6.56 18.80
N HIS A 142 -1.47 -7.67 18.31
CA HIS A 142 -1.81 -8.85 19.11
C HIS A 142 -0.58 -9.51 19.73
N ILE A 143 0.52 -9.63 19.00
CA ILE A 143 1.78 -10.17 19.52
C ILE A 143 2.39 -9.21 20.57
N ILE A 144 2.61 -7.94 20.20
CA ILE A 144 3.27 -6.94 21.05
C ILE A 144 2.56 -6.82 22.41
N ARG A 145 1.22 -6.66 22.42
CA ARG A 145 0.46 -6.53 23.68
C ARG A 145 0.56 -7.76 24.58
N ASN A 146 0.86 -8.93 24.02
CA ASN A 146 0.97 -10.16 24.77
C ASN A 146 2.39 -10.44 25.27
N ILE A 147 3.43 -9.85 24.69
CA ILE A 147 4.84 -10.10 25.10
C ILE A 147 5.48 -9.00 25.94
N VAL A 148 5.04 -7.73 25.79
CA VAL A 148 5.53 -6.60 26.60
C VAL A 148 4.49 -6.11 27.61
N ASN A 149 4.92 -5.30 28.58
CA ASN A 149 4.04 -4.69 29.59
C ASN A 149 3.41 -3.38 29.08
N ASP A 150 4.19 -2.57 28.37
CA ASP A 150 3.73 -1.31 27.76
C ASP A 150 4.04 -1.33 26.25
N PRO A 151 3.03 -1.61 25.41
CA PRO A 151 3.18 -1.59 23.96
C PRO A 151 3.60 -0.23 23.38
N SER A 152 3.29 0.87 24.07
CA SER A 152 3.55 2.24 23.58
C SER A 152 5.03 2.46 23.33
N VAL A 153 5.89 1.95 24.23
CA VAL A 153 7.35 2.00 24.08
C VAL A 153 7.82 1.34 22.79
N VAL A 154 7.18 0.24 22.39
CA VAL A 154 7.52 -0.47 21.14
C VAL A 154 7.06 0.35 19.94
N PHE A 155 5.83 0.86 19.96
CA PHE A 155 5.25 1.62 18.86
C PHE A 155 5.93 2.97 18.63
N ASP A 156 6.28 3.71 19.69
CA ASP A 156 6.97 5.00 19.58
C ASP A 156 8.41 4.84 19.05
N ASP A 157 9.08 3.74 19.43
CA ASP A 157 10.42 3.43 18.93
C ASP A 157 10.41 3.12 17.42
N ILE A 158 9.33 2.56 16.85
CA ILE A 158 9.24 2.34 15.39
C ILE A 158 9.42 3.66 14.61
N VAL A 159 8.90 4.76 15.15
CA VAL A 159 8.96 6.07 14.49
C VAL A 159 10.31 6.76 14.67
N THR A 160 11.01 6.50 15.78
CA THR A 160 12.21 7.26 16.16
C THR A 160 13.52 6.49 16.04
N ASN A 161 13.47 5.16 15.90
CA ASN A 161 14.64 4.31 15.78
C ASN A 161 15.39 4.55 14.46
N GLU A 162 16.62 5.07 14.56
CA GLU A 162 17.44 5.48 13.42
C GLU A 162 17.67 4.36 12.40
N GLN A 163 17.90 3.12 12.87
CA GLN A 163 18.19 1.98 11.99
C GLN A 163 16.94 1.52 11.24
N ILE A 164 15.76 1.61 11.86
CA ILE A 164 14.47 1.33 11.25
C ILE A 164 14.10 2.44 10.25
N GLN A 165 14.22 3.71 10.65
CA GLN A 165 13.91 4.86 9.80
C GLN A 165 14.78 4.91 8.54
N LYS A 166 16.07 4.61 8.66
CA LYS A 166 16.98 4.51 7.50
C LYS A 166 16.51 3.49 6.45
N ARG A 167 15.76 2.46 6.86
CA ARG A 167 15.15 1.48 5.94
C ARG A 167 13.77 1.93 5.42
N ALA A 168 13.05 2.74 6.19
CA ALA A 168 11.73 3.28 5.86
C ALA A 168 11.80 4.39 4.80
N GLU A 169 12.77 5.31 4.93
CA GLU A 169 12.90 6.53 4.12
C GLU A 169 12.98 6.22 2.62
N GLY A 170 13.70 5.16 2.26
CA GLY A 170 13.81 4.71 0.86
C GLY A 170 12.53 4.07 0.32
N ILE A 171 11.61 3.59 1.16
CA ILE A 171 10.36 2.94 0.74
C ILE A 171 9.26 4.00 0.59
N SER A 172 9.07 4.84 1.60
CA SER A 172 8.00 5.85 1.60
C SER A 172 8.18 6.87 0.49
N SER A 173 9.42 7.30 0.21
CA SER A 173 9.73 8.27 -0.84
C SER A 173 9.22 7.87 -2.23
N TYR A 174 9.28 6.59 -2.61
CA TYR A 174 8.74 6.14 -3.89
C TYR A 174 7.21 6.29 -3.98
N TYR A 175 6.50 6.05 -2.87
CA TYR A 175 5.06 6.27 -2.81
C TYR A 175 4.75 7.78 -2.80
N ASP A 176 5.42 8.55 -1.96
CA ASP A 176 5.18 9.98 -1.80
C ASP A 176 5.39 10.74 -3.11
N GLU A 177 6.50 10.47 -3.81
CA GLU A 177 6.80 11.06 -5.11
C GLU A 177 5.78 10.66 -6.20
N LEU A 178 5.30 9.41 -6.17
CA LEU A 178 4.27 8.93 -7.09
C LEU A 178 2.93 9.61 -6.83
N ILE A 179 2.52 9.72 -5.57
CA ILE A 179 1.27 10.37 -5.14
C ILE A 179 1.28 11.86 -5.52
N GLU A 180 2.39 12.55 -5.25
CA GLU A 180 2.55 13.96 -5.60
C GLU A 180 2.43 14.17 -7.12
N MET A 181 3.17 13.39 -7.91
CA MET A 181 3.16 13.51 -9.37
C MET A 181 1.80 13.11 -9.97
N THR A 182 1.12 12.13 -9.38
CA THR A 182 -0.25 11.75 -9.74
C THR A 182 -1.23 12.90 -9.50
N SER A 183 -1.07 13.60 -8.37
CA SER A 183 -1.90 14.77 -8.05
C SER A 183 -1.70 15.89 -9.07
N TYR A 184 -0.45 16.19 -9.42
CA TYR A 184 -0.16 17.17 -10.48
C TYR A 184 -0.73 16.75 -11.84
N TRP A 185 -0.65 15.46 -12.19
CA TRP A 185 -1.20 14.95 -13.44
C TRP A 185 -2.72 15.09 -13.50
N HIS A 186 -3.44 14.70 -12.45
CA HIS A 186 -4.89 14.84 -12.40
C HIS A 186 -5.37 16.30 -12.39
N LEU A 187 -4.62 17.20 -11.75
CA LEU A 187 -5.02 18.61 -11.61
C LEU A 187 -4.67 19.44 -12.85
N LEU A 188 -3.50 19.21 -13.43
CA LEU A 188 -2.92 20.09 -14.45
C LEU A 188 -2.86 19.44 -15.85
N GLY A 189 -2.89 18.11 -15.93
CA GLY A 189 -2.61 17.39 -17.18
C GLY A 189 -1.14 17.49 -17.62
N GLU A 190 -0.79 16.81 -18.72
CA GLU A 190 0.56 16.90 -19.29
C GLU A 190 0.87 18.33 -19.78
N GLY A 191 2.11 18.77 -19.57
CA GLY A 191 2.58 20.07 -20.04
C GLY A 191 3.47 20.80 -19.03
N THR A 192 3.79 22.04 -19.36
CA THR A 192 4.56 22.95 -18.50
C THR A 192 3.63 24.00 -17.93
N HIS A 193 3.54 24.04 -16.60
CA HIS A 193 2.61 24.86 -15.83
C HIS A 193 3.37 25.84 -14.94
N THR A 194 2.67 26.87 -14.47
CA THR A 194 3.21 27.82 -13.49
C THR A 194 2.35 27.78 -12.23
N VAL A 195 2.93 27.36 -11.10
CA VAL A 195 2.27 27.32 -9.79
C VAL A 195 3.03 28.22 -8.83
N ASN A 196 2.37 29.25 -8.30
CA ASN A 196 2.99 30.24 -7.39
C ASN A 196 4.30 30.84 -7.93
N GLY A 197 4.37 31.11 -9.24
CA GLY A 197 5.55 31.67 -9.90
C GLY A 197 6.69 30.66 -10.13
N LYS A 198 6.51 29.38 -9.82
CA LYS A 198 7.46 28.30 -10.14
C LYS A 198 6.96 27.47 -11.31
N THR A 199 7.87 27.08 -12.19
CA THR A 199 7.60 26.18 -13.32
C THR A 199 7.46 24.75 -12.82
N VAL A 200 6.34 24.08 -13.15
CA VAL A 200 6.07 22.68 -12.86
C VAL A 200 5.87 21.96 -14.18
N THR A 201 6.70 20.96 -14.49
CA THR A 201 6.55 20.15 -15.71
C THR A 201 5.94 18.81 -15.36
N VAL A 202 4.80 18.50 -15.96
CA VAL A 202 4.06 17.26 -15.79
C VAL A 202 4.21 16.43 -17.05
N SER A 203 4.76 15.23 -16.92
CA SER A 203 4.96 14.30 -18.03
C SER A 203 4.43 12.92 -17.65
N LEU A 204 3.52 12.38 -18.48
CA LEU A 204 2.99 11.04 -18.28
C LEU A 204 4.10 9.97 -18.40
N ARG A 205 5.15 10.25 -19.19
CA ARG A 205 6.30 9.36 -19.29
C ARG A 205 7.06 9.27 -17.96
N GLU A 206 7.36 10.40 -17.32
CA GLU A 206 8.01 10.38 -16.01
C GLU A 206 7.09 9.82 -14.93
N LEU A 207 5.78 10.09 -14.98
CA LEU A 207 4.82 9.48 -14.06
C LEU A 207 4.77 7.95 -14.21
N LYS A 208 4.75 7.42 -15.44
CA LYS A 208 4.86 5.98 -15.72
C LYS A 208 6.14 5.37 -15.17
N LYS A 209 7.26 6.10 -15.28
CA LYS A 209 8.55 5.67 -14.71
C LYS A 209 8.52 5.68 -13.18
N LYS A 210 7.92 6.70 -12.55
CA LYS A 210 7.72 6.75 -11.09
C LYS A 210 6.86 5.59 -10.61
N LEU A 211 5.75 5.30 -11.30
CA LEU A 211 4.92 4.12 -11.01
C LEU A 211 5.75 2.84 -11.11
N TYR A 212 6.49 2.65 -12.20
CA TYR A 212 7.30 1.45 -12.39
C TYR A 212 8.36 1.26 -11.30
N LEU A 213 9.07 2.33 -10.92
CA LEU A 213 10.06 2.29 -9.83
C LEU A 213 9.41 2.03 -8.47
N CYS A 214 8.23 2.62 -8.21
CA CYS A 214 7.45 2.35 -7.02
C CYS A 214 7.08 0.87 -6.94
N LEU A 215 6.49 0.30 -8.00
CA LEU A 215 6.13 -1.12 -8.05
C LEU A 215 7.35 -2.05 -7.87
N MET A 216 8.50 -1.70 -8.43
CA MET A 216 9.75 -2.46 -8.22
C MET A 216 10.25 -2.37 -6.77
N SER A 217 10.12 -1.20 -6.14
CA SER A 217 10.45 -1.01 -4.73
C SER A 217 9.54 -1.83 -3.83
N VAL A 218 8.23 -1.86 -4.11
CA VAL A 218 7.26 -2.67 -3.38
C VAL A 218 7.51 -4.16 -3.59
N ASN A 219 7.80 -4.59 -4.82
CA ASN A 219 8.21 -5.97 -5.07
C ASN A 219 9.46 -6.35 -4.26
N ALA A 220 10.48 -5.49 -4.17
CA ALA A 220 11.65 -5.75 -3.33
C ALA A 220 11.31 -5.76 -1.83
N LEU A 221 10.34 -4.95 -1.41
CA LEU A 221 9.83 -4.94 -0.04
C LEU A 221 9.18 -6.29 0.31
N GLU A 222 8.21 -6.73 -0.48
CA GLU A 222 7.47 -7.97 -0.23
C GLU A 222 8.32 -9.22 -0.46
N ALA A 223 9.04 -9.29 -1.59
CA ALA A 223 9.74 -10.50 -2.00
C ALA A 223 11.13 -10.66 -1.37
N ILE A 224 11.69 -9.63 -0.73
CA ILE A 224 13.02 -9.69 -0.11
C ILE A 224 12.97 -9.26 1.36
N ARG A 225 12.50 -8.05 1.65
CA ARG A 225 12.62 -7.49 3.02
C ARG A 225 11.79 -8.29 4.01
N PHE A 226 10.56 -8.65 3.64
CA PHE A 226 9.72 -9.53 4.46
C PHE A 226 10.29 -10.95 4.57
N TYR A 227 10.80 -11.54 3.49
CA TYR A 227 11.41 -12.86 3.56
C TYR A 227 12.64 -12.92 4.48
N VAL A 228 13.43 -11.84 4.53
CA VAL A 228 14.53 -11.71 5.50
C VAL A 228 13.99 -11.63 6.94
N SER A 229 12.90 -10.90 7.19
CA SER A 229 12.32 -10.82 8.53
C SER A 229 11.64 -12.12 8.98
N PHE A 230 11.07 -12.89 8.04
CA PHE A 230 10.54 -14.22 8.30
C PHE A 230 11.63 -15.20 8.73
N ALA A 231 12.81 -15.15 8.09
CA ALA A 231 13.94 -15.98 8.51
C ALA A 231 14.36 -15.75 9.97
N CYS A 232 14.35 -14.48 10.43
CA CYS A 232 14.59 -14.17 11.85
C CYS A 232 13.50 -14.73 12.76
N SER A 233 12.23 -14.61 12.36
CA SER A 233 11.09 -15.08 13.17
C SER A 233 11.10 -16.60 13.30
N PHE A 234 11.24 -17.31 12.17
CA PHE A 234 11.27 -18.77 12.15
C PHE A 234 12.52 -19.36 12.82
N ALA A 235 13.62 -18.62 12.92
CA ALA A 235 14.78 -19.06 13.70
C ALA A 235 14.49 -19.19 15.21
N PHE A 236 13.53 -18.44 15.75
CA PHE A 236 13.03 -18.66 17.12
C PHE A 236 12.10 -19.88 17.18
N ALA A 237 11.20 -20.03 16.20
CA ALA A 237 10.30 -21.17 16.12
C ALA A 237 11.04 -22.52 16.01
N GLU A 238 12.15 -22.59 15.27
CA GLU A 238 13.03 -23.78 15.18
C GLU A 238 13.67 -24.17 16.54
N ARG A 239 13.63 -23.27 17.53
CA ARG A 239 14.08 -23.52 18.90
C ARG A 239 12.93 -23.76 19.87
N GLU A 240 11.70 -23.94 19.36
CA GLU A 240 10.48 -24.09 20.16
C GLU A 240 10.22 -22.86 21.06
N LEU A 241 10.56 -21.66 20.57
CA LEU A 241 10.37 -20.38 21.25
C LEU A 241 9.56 -19.43 20.37
N MET A 242 8.72 -18.60 21.00
CA MET A 242 7.89 -17.60 20.28
C MET A 242 7.00 -18.24 19.20
N GLU A 243 6.45 -19.42 19.49
CA GLU A 243 5.73 -20.26 18.50
C GLU A 243 4.42 -19.64 18.02
N GLY A 244 3.84 -18.71 18.78
CA GLY A 244 2.62 -18.00 18.38
C GLY A 244 2.86 -16.85 17.41
N ASN A 245 4.11 -16.38 17.28
CA ASN A 245 4.51 -15.25 16.44
C ASN A 245 4.88 -15.64 15.01
#